data_AF-A0A814X6Y5-F1
#
_entry.id   AF-A0A814X6Y5-F1
#
_cell.length_a   1.000
_cell.length_b   1.000
_cell.length_c   1.000
_cell.angle_alpha   90.00
_cell.angle_beta   90.00
_cell.angle_gamma   90.00
#
_symmetry.space_group_name_H-M   'P 1'
#
loop_
_entity.id
_entity.type
_entity.pdbx_description
1 polymer ?
#
loop_
_entity_poly.entity_id
_entity_poly.type
_entity_poly.pdbx_seq_one_letter_code
_entity_poly.pdbx_strand_id
1 'polypeptide(L)'
;MAFIQTTGYDIRATGTTVNIPDDDIARCMYYLSCVCNVIKCDEDEIKRYCDYRNYWRLSDEEDRLVFVLCARLEPELFDDKCMFQSDAMCGNSANEFYEIGQVRNRVLAVQSIVIAGRTREVNKIMTYKRSWMQKYYYEPMLRLARRFSQPQRHTVAIDASDCIIA
;
A
#
# COMPACT_ATOMS: atom_id res chain seq x y z
N MET A 1 -3.62 36.80 2.00
CA MET A 1 -3.80 35.78 3.06
C MET A 1 -5.23 35.29 2.97
N ALA A 2 -5.44 34.08 2.42
CA ALA A 2 -6.76 33.53 2.18
C ALA A 2 -7.39 33.04 3.50
N PHE A 3 -8.64 33.42 3.74
CA PHE A 3 -9.44 32.97 4.87
C PHE A 3 -10.02 31.60 4.57
N ILE A 4 -9.77 30.62 5.45
CA ILE A 4 -10.44 29.31 5.40
C ILE A 4 -11.77 29.43 6.16
N GLN A 5 -12.88 29.54 5.43
CA GLN A 5 -14.21 29.42 6.03
C GLN A 5 -14.49 27.96 6.38
N THR A 6 -14.74 27.71 7.67
CA THR A 6 -15.12 26.40 8.18
C THR A 6 -16.62 26.20 7.97
N THR A 7 -17.03 25.80 6.76
CA THR A 7 -18.39 25.32 6.53
C THR A 7 -18.51 23.89 7.05
N GLY A 8 -19.44 23.70 8.00
CA GLY A 8 -19.73 22.43 8.68
C GLY A 8 -20.41 21.41 7.77
N TYR A 9 -19.64 20.81 6.87
CA TYR A 9 -20.01 19.54 6.26
C TYR A 9 -19.53 18.42 7.18
N ASP A 10 -20.45 17.54 7.59
CA ASP A 10 -20.25 16.39 8.45
C ASP A 10 -19.39 15.35 7.70
N ILE A 11 -18.07 15.56 7.69
CA ILE A 11 -17.09 14.65 7.09
C ILE A 11 -17.09 13.37 7.93
N ARG A 12 -17.65 12.30 7.38
CA ARG A 12 -17.69 10.98 8.01
C ARG A 12 -16.39 10.25 7.74
N ALA A 13 -15.59 10.10 8.79
CA ALA A 13 -14.52 9.12 8.84
C ALA A 13 -15.12 7.71 8.71
N THR A 14 -14.55 6.90 7.80
CA THR A 14 -15.00 5.51 7.54
C THR A 14 -13.92 4.48 7.84
N GLY A 15 -12.78 4.92 8.38
CA GLY A 15 -11.64 4.08 8.72
C GLY A 15 -11.95 3.11 9.85
N THR A 16 -11.16 2.05 9.90
CA THR A 16 -11.26 1.02 10.93
C THR A 16 -9.87 0.73 11.48
N THR A 17 -9.77 0.57 12.79
CA THR A 17 -8.53 0.11 13.42
C THR A 17 -8.32 -1.36 13.09
N VAL A 18 -7.15 -1.66 12.52
CA VAL A 18 -6.75 -3.03 12.18
C VAL A 18 -5.41 -3.36 12.81
N ASN A 19 -5.23 -4.64 13.16
CA ASN A 19 -3.94 -5.17 13.61
C ASN A 19 -3.25 -5.84 12.42
N ILE A 20 -2.03 -5.39 12.09
CA ILE A 20 -1.23 -5.91 10.98
C ILE A 20 -0.08 -6.73 11.58
N PRO A 21 0.15 -7.96 11.12
CA PRO A 21 1.31 -8.76 11.50
C PRO A 21 2.64 -8.01 11.32
N ASP A 22 3.64 -8.35 12.14
CA ASP A 22 5.01 -7.82 11.99
C ASP A 22 5.76 -8.57 10.89
N ASP A 23 5.27 -8.43 9.66
CA ASP A 23 5.83 -9.03 8.45
C ASP A 23 5.80 -8.02 7.30
N ASP A 24 6.85 -7.99 6.48
CA ASP A 24 6.98 -7.01 5.41
C ASP A 24 5.99 -7.23 4.27
N ILE A 25 5.66 -8.48 3.94
CA ILE A 25 4.64 -8.79 2.95
C ILE A 25 3.26 -8.43 3.49
N ALA A 26 2.95 -8.79 4.74
CA ALA A 26 1.68 -8.42 5.35
C ALA A 26 1.46 -6.88 5.35
N ARG A 27 2.52 -6.11 5.62
CA ARG A 27 2.48 -4.63 5.55
C ARG A 27 2.23 -4.11 4.14
N CYS A 28 2.92 -4.66 3.14
CA CYS A 28 2.70 -4.33 1.73
C CYS A 28 1.28 -4.69 1.26
N MET A 29 0.76 -5.87 1.63
CA MET A 29 -0.61 -6.28 1.33
C MET A 29 -1.64 -5.33 1.98
N TYR A 30 -1.37 -4.87 3.20
CA TYR A 30 -2.22 -3.88 3.87
C TYR A 30 -2.20 -2.52 3.14
N TYR A 31 -1.03 -2.08 2.67
CA TYR A 31 -0.92 -0.89 1.82
C TYR A 31 -1.76 -1.05 0.54
N LEU A 32 -1.66 -2.18 -0.17
CA LEU A 32 -2.46 -2.47 -1.36
C LEU A 32 -3.96 -2.45 -1.07
N SER A 33 -4.37 -3.01 0.07
CA SER A 33 -5.77 -2.98 0.51
C SER A 33 -6.26 -1.54 0.71
N CYS A 34 -5.44 -0.66 1.27
CA CYS A 34 -5.78 0.76 1.41
C CYS A 34 -5.90 1.45 0.05
N VAL A 35 -4.98 1.20 -0.88
CA VAL A 35 -5.04 1.73 -2.24
C VAL A 35 -6.30 1.25 -2.96
N CYS A 36 -6.65 -0.04 -2.86
CA CYS A 36 -7.88 -0.60 -3.45
C CYS A 36 -9.17 -0.07 -2.81
N ASN A 37 -9.10 0.50 -1.61
CA ASN A 37 -10.24 1.19 -1.00
C ASN A 37 -10.36 2.64 -1.50
N VAL A 38 -9.23 3.27 -1.85
CA VAL A 38 -9.17 4.62 -2.43
C VAL A 38 -9.58 4.60 -3.90
N ILE A 39 -9.05 3.68 -4.70
CA ILE A 39 -9.36 3.52 -6.12
C ILE A 39 -10.09 2.23 -6.40
N LYS A 40 -10.96 2.26 -7.41
CA LYS A 40 -11.64 1.06 -7.91
C LYS A 40 -10.67 0.15 -8.67
N CYS A 41 -10.00 -0.73 -7.92
CA CYS A 41 -9.24 -1.84 -8.47
C CYS A 41 -10.18 -2.95 -8.91
N ASP A 42 -9.88 -3.62 -10.03
CA ASP A 42 -10.61 -4.84 -10.42
C ASP A 42 -10.34 -5.90 -9.34
N GLU A 43 -11.37 -6.19 -8.54
CA GLU A 43 -11.21 -6.92 -7.29
C GLU A 43 -10.66 -8.33 -7.50
N ASP A 44 -11.04 -9.01 -8.58
CA ASP A 44 -10.76 -10.45 -8.71
C ASP A 44 -9.27 -10.81 -8.83
N GLU A 45 -8.46 -9.95 -9.46
CA GLU A 45 -7.02 -10.21 -9.63
C GLU A 45 -6.18 -9.75 -8.42
N ILE A 46 -6.59 -8.67 -7.76
CA ILE A 46 -5.77 -8.01 -6.72
C ILE A 46 -6.21 -8.40 -5.30
N LYS A 47 -7.45 -8.87 -5.11
CA LYS A 47 -8.01 -9.19 -3.78
C LYS A 47 -7.20 -10.21 -2.99
N ARG A 48 -6.61 -11.20 -3.66
CA ARG A 48 -5.70 -12.16 -3.01
C ARG A 48 -4.47 -11.48 -2.40
N TYR A 49 -3.94 -10.46 -3.05
CA TYR A 49 -2.78 -9.68 -2.61
C TYR A 49 -3.14 -8.56 -1.62
N CYS A 50 -4.43 -8.36 -1.33
CA CYS A 50 -4.92 -7.43 -0.31
C CYS A 50 -5.26 -8.13 1.02
N ASP A 51 -5.30 -9.46 1.06
CA ASP A 51 -5.63 -10.24 2.25
C ASP A 51 -4.42 -10.40 3.20
N TYR A 52 -4.00 -9.28 3.80
CA TYR A 52 -2.86 -9.22 4.72
C TYR A 52 -3.01 -10.15 5.94
N ARG A 53 -4.22 -10.61 6.26
CA ARG A 53 -4.47 -11.55 7.37
C ARG A 53 -4.03 -12.96 7.02
N ASN A 54 -3.95 -13.31 5.74
CA ASN A 54 -3.57 -14.62 5.25
C ASN A 54 -2.26 -14.57 4.46
N TYR A 55 -1.36 -13.63 4.78
CA TYR A 55 -0.09 -13.45 4.07
C TYR A 55 0.76 -14.74 4.01
N TRP A 56 0.71 -15.57 5.05
CA TRP A 56 1.40 -16.87 5.11
C TRP A 56 0.92 -17.91 4.08
N ARG A 57 -0.16 -17.63 3.34
CA ARG A 57 -0.66 -18.49 2.26
C ARG A 57 -0.02 -18.18 0.91
N LEU A 58 0.76 -17.11 0.81
CA LEU A 58 1.46 -16.75 -0.42
C LEU A 58 2.72 -17.60 -0.58
N SER A 59 2.98 -18.01 -1.82
CA SER A 59 4.25 -18.58 -2.24
C SER A 59 5.33 -17.51 -2.42
N ASP A 60 6.60 -17.93 -2.50
CA ASP A 60 7.72 -17.01 -2.76
C ASP A 60 7.59 -16.23 -4.08
N GLU A 61 6.90 -16.78 -5.07
CA GLU A 61 6.60 -16.10 -6.33
C GLU A 61 5.51 -15.04 -6.13
N GLU A 62 4.45 -15.37 -5.39
CA GLU A 62 3.39 -14.43 -5.04
C GLU A 62 3.91 -13.27 -4.16
N ASP A 63 4.87 -13.54 -3.27
CA ASP A 63 5.58 -12.52 -2.50
C ASP A 63 6.28 -11.49 -3.41
N ARG A 64 6.92 -11.95 -4.49
CA ARG A 64 7.54 -11.06 -5.48
C ARG A 64 6.48 -10.28 -6.25
N LEU A 65 5.34 -10.90 -6.56
CA LEU A 65 4.23 -10.21 -7.20
C LEU A 65 3.68 -9.08 -6.31
N VAL A 66 3.50 -9.31 -5.01
CA VAL A 66 3.08 -8.26 -4.05
C VAL A 66 4.06 -7.08 -4.09
N PHE A 67 5.36 -7.36 -4.09
CA PHE A 67 6.38 -6.32 -4.18
C PHE A 67 6.34 -5.54 -5.50
N VAL A 68 6.20 -6.24 -6.63
CA VAL A 68 6.07 -5.58 -7.95
C VAL A 68 4.79 -4.75 -8.02
N LEU A 69 3.67 -5.23 -7.46
CA LEU A 69 2.43 -4.47 -7.39
C LEU A 69 2.58 -3.20 -6.55
N CYS A 70 3.23 -3.29 -5.39
CA CYS A 70 3.52 -2.12 -4.55
C CYS A 70 4.47 -1.12 -5.23
N ALA A 71 5.42 -1.60 -6.03
CA ALA A 71 6.30 -0.73 -6.81
C ALA A 71 5.55 -0.02 -7.96
N ARG A 72 4.58 -0.70 -8.59
CA ARG A 72 3.73 -0.09 -9.63
C ARG A 72 2.71 0.90 -9.09
N LEU A 73 2.28 0.70 -7.84
CA LEU A 73 1.32 1.54 -7.14
C LEU A 73 2.06 2.36 -6.07
N GLU A 74 3.09 3.11 -6.46
CA GLU A 74 3.85 3.94 -5.54
C GLU A 74 3.02 5.13 -5.00
N PRO A 75 3.26 5.58 -3.76
CA PRO A 75 2.51 6.67 -3.13
C PRO A 75 2.46 7.96 -3.96
N GLU A 76 3.55 8.27 -4.68
CA GLU A 76 3.67 9.49 -5.50
C GLU A 76 2.62 9.56 -6.62
N LEU A 77 2.10 8.42 -7.08
CA LEU A 77 1.01 8.40 -8.07
C LEU A 77 -0.29 8.97 -7.51
N PHE A 78 -0.51 8.82 -6.20
CA PHE A 78 -1.76 9.14 -5.51
C PHE A 78 -1.69 10.44 -4.69
N ASP A 79 -0.47 10.87 -4.38
CA ASP A 79 -0.20 12.04 -3.55
C ASP A 79 -0.84 13.29 -4.17
N ASP A 80 -1.42 14.12 -3.30
CA ASP A 80 -2.20 15.31 -3.65
C ASP A 80 -3.37 15.11 -4.63
N LYS A 81 -3.75 13.86 -4.93
CA LYS A 81 -4.87 13.53 -5.81
C LYS A 81 -6.00 12.83 -5.07
N CYS A 82 -5.66 11.77 -4.34
CA CYS A 82 -6.61 10.94 -3.60
C CYS A 82 -6.03 10.40 -2.28
N MET A 83 -4.72 10.48 -2.09
CA MET A 83 -4.04 10.25 -0.82
C MET A 83 -3.37 11.56 -0.39
N PHE A 84 -3.58 11.99 0.86
CA PHE A 84 -3.05 13.26 1.36
C PHE A 84 -2.35 13.06 2.70
N GLN A 85 -1.12 13.56 2.82
CA GLN A 85 -0.45 13.60 4.10
C GLN A 85 -1.09 14.69 4.99
N SER A 86 -1.77 14.30 6.07
CA SER A 86 -2.40 15.28 6.99
C SER A 86 -2.67 14.70 8.37
N ASP A 87 -1.86 15.10 9.35
CA ASP A 87 -2.03 14.71 10.74
C ASP A 87 -3.34 15.25 11.34
N ALA A 88 -3.74 16.46 10.95
CA ALA A 88 -4.97 17.10 11.42
C ALA A 88 -6.23 16.33 10.97
N MET A 89 -6.23 15.82 9.73
CA MET A 89 -7.33 15.02 9.21
C MET A 89 -7.26 13.56 9.68
N CYS A 90 -6.12 13.06 10.15
CA CYS A 90 -6.04 11.72 10.71
C CYS A 90 -6.53 11.64 12.17
N GLY A 91 -6.55 12.77 12.90
CA GLY A 91 -6.91 12.79 14.32
C GLY A 91 -6.04 11.82 15.13
N ASN A 92 -6.69 10.90 15.85
CA ASN A 92 -6.01 9.87 16.65
C ASN A 92 -5.58 8.64 15.84
N SER A 93 -6.07 8.49 14.60
CA SER A 93 -5.72 7.37 13.72
C SER A 93 -4.37 7.59 13.04
N ALA A 94 -3.77 6.51 12.54
CA ALA A 94 -2.54 6.59 11.73
C ALA A 94 -2.86 6.96 10.27
N ASN A 95 -4.03 6.56 9.78
CA ASN A 95 -4.65 6.95 8.53
C ASN A 95 -6.18 7.00 8.71
N GLU A 96 -6.86 7.71 7.82
CA GLU A 96 -8.32 7.85 7.83
C GLU A 96 -8.89 7.93 6.41
N PHE A 97 -10.12 7.45 6.22
CA PHE A 97 -10.80 7.41 4.91
C PHE A 97 -12.06 8.26 4.91
N TYR A 98 -12.30 8.95 3.79
CA TYR A 98 -13.38 9.90 3.62
C TYR A 98 -14.09 9.71 2.28
N GLU A 99 -15.41 9.91 2.27
CA GLU A 99 -16.22 9.89 1.04
C GLU A 99 -15.98 11.15 0.20
N ILE A 100 -15.79 11.01 -1.12
CA ILE A 100 -15.43 12.11 -2.04
C ILE A 100 -16.43 13.27 -1.98
N GLY A 101 -17.72 12.96 -1.88
CA GLY A 101 -18.79 13.97 -1.80
C GLY A 101 -18.65 14.92 -0.61
N GLN A 102 -17.94 14.52 0.45
CA GLN A 102 -17.84 15.28 1.70
C GLN A 102 -16.58 16.13 1.81
N VAL A 103 -15.54 15.86 1.01
CA VAL A 103 -14.22 16.54 1.12
C VAL A 103 -14.01 17.62 0.05
N ARG A 104 -14.93 17.78 -0.91
CA ARG A 104 -14.84 18.77 -2.01
C ARG A 104 -14.55 20.21 -1.55
N ASN A 105 -14.87 20.57 -0.31
CA ASN A 105 -14.66 21.91 0.23
C ASN A 105 -13.32 22.09 0.99
N ARG A 106 -12.56 21.02 1.25
CA ARG A 106 -11.30 21.08 2.02
C ARG A 106 -10.08 20.60 1.24
N VAL A 107 -10.27 19.75 0.24
CA VAL A 107 -9.18 19.16 -0.55
C VAL A 107 -9.63 19.01 -2.01
N LEU A 108 -8.75 19.37 -2.95
CA LEU A 108 -8.97 19.18 -4.39
C LEU A 108 -8.77 17.70 -4.76
N ALA A 109 -9.72 16.85 -4.38
CA ALA A 109 -9.69 15.45 -4.77
C ALA A 109 -10.13 15.26 -6.22
N VAL A 110 -9.36 14.48 -6.97
CA VAL A 110 -9.72 14.11 -8.35
C VAL A 110 -10.72 12.95 -8.34
N GLN A 111 -11.60 12.91 -9.35
CA GLN A 111 -12.61 11.83 -9.48
C GLN A 111 -12.02 10.56 -10.12
N SER A 112 -10.91 10.69 -10.83
CA SER A 112 -10.21 9.57 -11.46
C SER A 112 -8.72 9.86 -11.59
N ILE A 113 -7.91 8.81 -11.65
CA ILE A 113 -6.47 8.86 -11.91
C ILE A 113 -6.07 7.85 -12.98
N VAL A 114 -5.05 8.17 -13.77
CA VAL A 114 -4.51 7.27 -14.78
C VAL A 114 -3.35 6.47 -14.15
N ILE A 115 -3.50 5.16 -14.10
CA ILE A 115 -2.48 4.22 -13.61
C ILE A 115 -2.23 3.19 -14.70
N ALA A 116 -0.97 3.03 -15.11
CA ALA A 116 -0.58 2.07 -16.16
C ALA A 116 -1.43 2.18 -17.44
N GLY A 117 -1.77 3.41 -17.85
CA GLY A 117 -2.57 3.69 -19.05
C GLY A 117 -4.08 3.42 -18.91
N ARG A 118 -4.56 3.03 -17.71
CA ARG A 118 -5.99 2.82 -17.42
C ARG A 118 -6.50 3.92 -16.49
N THR A 119 -7.63 4.51 -16.83
CA THR A 119 -8.35 5.42 -15.92
C THR A 119 -9.03 4.61 -14.83
N ARG A 120 -8.71 4.92 -13.58
CA ARG A 120 -9.30 4.33 -12.37
C ARG A 120 -10.14 5.38 -11.66
N GLU A 121 -11.38 5.03 -11.34
CA GLU A 121 -12.26 5.88 -10.53
C GLU A 121 -11.74 5.91 -9.08
N VAL A 122 -11.71 7.10 -8.50
CA VAL A 122 -11.48 7.26 -7.07
C VAL A 122 -12.83 7.02 -6.39
N ASN A 123 -12.85 6.14 -5.39
CA ASN A 123 -14.01 5.84 -4.57
C ASN A 123 -13.98 6.65 -3.26
N LYS A 124 -12.80 6.71 -2.63
CA LYS A 124 -12.59 7.39 -1.35
C LYS A 124 -11.31 8.22 -1.37
N ILE A 125 -11.23 9.16 -0.45
CA ILE A 125 -10.01 9.90 -0.16
C ILE A 125 -9.38 9.29 1.09
N MET A 126 -8.07 9.08 1.06
CA MET A 126 -7.33 8.68 2.24
C MET A 126 -6.45 9.83 2.72
N THR A 127 -6.44 10.04 4.03
CA THR A 127 -5.43 10.87 4.69
C THR A 127 -4.53 9.98 5.52
N TYR A 128 -3.25 10.32 5.61
CA TYR A 128 -2.28 9.54 6.36
C TYR A 128 -1.30 10.43 7.13
N LYS A 129 -0.83 9.92 8.27
CA LYS A 129 0.35 10.46 8.97
C LYS A 129 1.60 9.96 8.28
N ARG A 130 2.67 10.76 8.30
CA ARG A 130 3.98 10.35 7.73
C ARG A 130 4.46 9.00 8.29
N SER A 131 4.23 8.75 9.58
CA SER A 131 4.59 7.48 10.24
C SER A 131 3.87 6.26 9.66
N TRP A 132 2.65 6.43 9.15
CA TRP A 132 1.89 5.36 8.50
C TRP A 132 2.58 4.94 7.19
N MET A 133 2.94 5.92 6.36
CA MET A 133 3.59 5.65 5.07
C MET A 133 4.97 5.01 5.27
N GLN A 134 5.73 5.48 6.26
CA GLN A 134 7.01 4.89 6.62
C GLN A 134 6.87 3.41 7.02
N LYS A 135 5.91 3.10 7.90
CA LYS A 135 5.72 1.77 8.47
C LYS A 135 5.15 0.76 7.46
N TYR A 136 4.22 1.18 6.62
CA TYR A 136 3.46 0.25 5.76
C TYR A 136 3.89 0.24 4.29
N TYR A 137 4.69 1.21 3.85
CA TYR A 137 5.23 1.25 2.49
C TYR A 137 6.75 1.32 2.44
N TYR A 138 7.36 2.42 2.89
CA TYR A 138 8.78 2.68 2.62
C TYR A 138 9.72 1.66 3.27
N GLU A 139 9.52 1.34 4.56
CA GLU A 139 10.38 0.38 5.24
C GLU A 139 10.23 -1.06 4.74
N PRO A 140 9.01 -1.60 4.59
CA PRO A 140 8.82 -2.93 4.00
C PRO A 140 9.40 -3.03 2.60
N MET A 141 9.14 -2.05 1.72
CA MET A 141 9.66 -2.05 0.36
C MET A 141 11.19 -2.05 0.33
N LEU A 142 11.84 -1.29 1.21
CA LEU A 142 13.30 -1.29 1.31
C LEU A 142 13.84 -2.66 1.75
N ARG A 143 13.23 -3.29 2.75
CA ARG A 143 13.66 -4.62 3.24
C ARG A 143 13.39 -5.72 2.21
N LEU A 144 12.24 -5.68 1.53
CA LEU A 144 11.90 -6.60 0.45
C LEU A 144 12.81 -6.43 -0.76
N ALA A 145 13.15 -5.20 -1.15
CA ALA A 145 14.10 -4.96 -2.23
C ALA A 145 15.45 -5.62 -1.94
N ARG A 146 15.94 -5.53 -0.71
CA ARG A 146 17.16 -6.23 -0.26
C ARG A 146 16.99 -7.76 -0.31
N ARG A 147 15.85 -8.26 0.17
CA ARG A 147 15.53 -9.71 0.18
C ARG A 147 15.54 -10.29 -1.22
N PHE A 148 14.92 -9.61 -2.20
CA PHE A 148 14.80 -10.10 -3.57
C PHE A 148 16.03 -9.83 -4.44
N SER A 149 16.91 -8.91 -4.02
CA SER A 149 18.17 -8.62 -4.70
C SER A 149 19.30 -9.58 -4.30
N GLN A 150 19.12 -10.39 -3.25
CA GLN A 150 20.09 -11.41 -2.87
C GLN A 150 20.00 -12.60 -3.84
N PRO A 151 21.09 -13.01 -4.51
CA PRO A 151 21.10 -14.24 -5.29
C PRO A 151 20.79 -15.39 -4.35
N GLN A 152 19.85 -16.26 -4.74
CA GLN A 152 19.57 -17.51 -4.03
C GLN A 152 20.90 -18.24 -3.84
N ARG A 153 21.41 -18.27 -2.61
CA ARG A 153 22.52 -19.17 -2.26
C ARG A 153 21.93 -20.58 -2.30
N HIS A 154 21.89 -21.17 -3.49
CA HIS A 154 21.85 -22.62 -3.61
C HIS A 154 23.11 -23.14 -2.92
N THR A 155 22.97 -23.59 -1.67
CA THR A 155 23.96 -24.46 -1.04
C THR A 155 23.92 -25.77 -1.81
N VAL A 156 24.66 -25.85 -2.92
CA VAL A 156 25.07 -27.12 -3.47
C VAL A 156 26.09 -27.67 -2.49
N ALA A 157 25.65 -28.59 -1.62
CA ALA A 157 26.57 -29.48 -0.94
C ALA A 157 27.29 -30.26 -2.03
N ILE A 158 28.54 -29.87 -2.32
CA ILE A 158 29.45 -30.65 -3.12
C ILE A 158 29.84 -31.82 -2.23
N ASP A 159 29.20 -32.96 -2.44
CA ASP A 159 29.60 -34.21 -1.79
C ASP A 159 31.03 -34.52 -2.25
N ALA A 160 31.96 -34.47 -1.30
CA ALA A 160 33.36 -34.77 -1.52
C ALA A 160 33.52 -36.29 -1.56
N SER A 161 33.07 -36.92 -2.63
CA SER A 161 33.32 -38.33 -2.93
C SER A 161 33.21 -38.52 -4.43
N ASP A 162 34.22 -38.06 -5.16
CA ASP A 162 34.71 -38.71 -6.38
C ASP A 162 35.98 -37.98 -6.87
N CYS A 163 37.01 -38.03 -6.03
CA CYS A 163 38.39 -37.94 -6.51
C CYS A 163 39.02 -39.33 -6.36
N ILE A 164 38.88 -40.18 -7.38
CA ILE A 164 39.86 -41.23 -7.66
C ILE A 164 40.18 -41.17 -9.15
N ILE A 165 41.34 -40.61 -9.46
CA ILE A 165 42.05 -40.86 -10.71
C ILE A 165 42.87 -42.12 -10.46
N ALA A 166 42.62 -43.17 -11.24
CA ALA A 166 43.52 -44.30 -11.45
C ALA A 166 43.68 -44.50 -12.96
#